data_AF-A0A8S1T491-F1
#
_entry.id   AF-A0A8S1T491-F1
#
_cell.length_a   1.000
_cell.length_b   1.000
_cell.length_c   1.000
_cell.angle_alpha   90.00
_cell.angle_beta   90.00
_cell.angle_gamma   90.00
#
_symmetry.space_group_name_H-M   'P 1'
#
loop_
_entity.id
_entity.type
_entity.pdbx_description
1 polymer ?
#
loop_
_entity_poly.entity_id
_entity_poly.type
_entity_poly.pdbx_seq_one_letter_code
_entity_poly.pdbx_strand_id
1 'polypeptide(L)' 'MYSNFGYEIYQTVYQYYSSQNGKYEDAFDMRKSMLRDKQKLKQKPTGKVIKPEDLEFN' A
#
# COMPACT_ATOMS: atom_id res chain seq x y z
N MET A 1 -1.10 6.10 12.94
CA MET A 1 -2.47 5.59 13.24
C MET A 1 -2.61 4.14 12.79
N TYR A 2 -2.65 3.84 11.48
CA TYR A 2 -2.88 2.47 10.97
C TYR A 2 -1.85 1.43 11.44
N SER A 3 -0.59 1.83 11.66
CA SER A 3 0.43 0.99 12.29
C SER A 3 -0.01 0.40 13.64
N ASN A 4 -0.68 1.19 14.49
CA ASN A 4 -1.17 0.74 15.79
C ASN A 4 -2.33 -0.26 15.67
N PHE A 5 -3.00 -0.30 14.53
CA PHE A 5 -4.02 -1.30 14.22
C PHE A 5 -3.47 -2.57 13.57
N GLY A 6 -2.13 -2.67 13.45
CA GLY A 6 -1.43 -3.84 12.91
C GLY A 6 -1.28 -3.84 11.39
N TYR A 7 -1.41 -2.68 10.75
CA TYR A 7 -1.08 -2.53 9.32
C TYR A 7 0.42 -2.28 9.14
N GLU A 8 0.99 -2.86 8.09
CA GLU A 8 2.37 -2.63 7.65
C GLU A 8 2.40 -2.09 6.23
N ILE A 9 3.45 -1.32 5.89
CA ILE A 9 3.65 -0.82 4.53
C ILE A 9 4.03 -1.99 3.64
N TYR A 10 3.16 -2.32 2.68
CA TYR A 10 3.40 -3.37 1.71
C TYR A 10 4.26 -2.84 0.55
N GLN A 11 3.94 -1.67 0.03
CA GLN A 11 4.67 -0.97 -1.04
C GLN A 11 4.30 0.52 -1.11
N THR A 12 5.05 1.28 -1.88
CA THR A 12 4.73 2.68 -2.20
C THR A 12 4.10 2.77 -3.58
N VAL A 13 3.03 3.55 -3.72
CA VAL A 13 2.38 3.86 -4.99
C VAL A 13 2.72 5.29 -5.36
N TYR A 14 3.56 5.46 -6.38
CA TYR A 14 4.06 6.74 -6.85
C TYR A 14 2.92 7.59 -7.42
N GLN A 15 2.84 8.86 -7.03
CA GLN A 15 1.88 9.84 -7.54
C GLN A 15 0.41 9.36 -7.52
N TYR A 16 0.04 8.58 -6.51
CA TYR A 16 -1.31 8.03 -6.39
C TYR A 16 -2.37 9.10 -6.18
N TYR A 17 -2.07 10.12 -5.39
CA TYR A 17 -3.00 11.24 -5.17
C TYR A 17 -2.67 12.40 -6.11
N SER A 18 -3.71 12.90 -6.79
CA SER A 18 -3.65 14.13 -7.56
C SER A 18 -4.23 15.30 -6.76
N SER A 19 -3.57 16.45 -6.83
CA SER A 19 -4.06 17.72 -6.28
C SER A 19 -4.57 18.62 -7.40
N GLN A 20 -5.60 19.42 -7.13
CA GLN A 20 -6.09 20.44 -8.07
C GLN A 20 -4.99 21.44 -8.50
N ASN A 21 -3.92 21.57 -7.71
CA ASN A 21 -2.79 22.45 -8.02
C ASN A 21 -1.66 21.76 -8.80
N GLY A 22 -1.90 20.58 -9.38
CA GLY A 22 -0.89 19.83 -10.15
C GLY A 22 0.22 19.20 -9.30
N LYS A 23 0.06 19.18 -7.97
CA LYS A 23 0.94 18.45 -7.06
C LYS A 23 0.47 17.01 -6.97
N TYR A 24 1.41 16.08 -7.11
CA TYR A 24 1.15 14.66 -6.95
C TYR A 24 1.82 14.17 -5.67
N GLU A 25 1.14 13.28 -4.97
CA GLU A 25 1.64 12.69 -3.73
C GLU A 25 1.65 11.17 -3.83
N ASP A 26 2.74 10.57 -3.36
CA ASP A 26 2.85 9.13 -3.24
C ASP A 26 1.93 8.63 -2.11
N ALA A 27 1.46 7.39 -2.23
CA ALA A 27 0.67 6.72 -1.21
C ALA A 27 1.38 5.47 -0.68
N PHE A 28 1.10 5.10 0.57
CA PHE A 28 1.47 3.80 1.10
C PHE A 28 0.30 2.82 0.92
N ASP A 29 0.51 1.74 0.17
CA ASP A 29 -0.36 0.56 0.24
C ASP A 29 -0.05 -0.15 1.55
N MET A 30 -0.94 -0.03 2.53
CA MET A 30 -0.80 -0.63 3.85
C MET A 30 -1.70 -1.86 3.97
N ARG A 31 -1.14 -2.98 4.44
CA ARG A 31 -1.88 -4.25 4.55
C ARG A 31 -1.91 -4.77 5.98
N LYS A 32 -3.02 -5.43 6.30
CA LYS A 32 -3.21 -6.21 7.52
C LYS A 32 -3.72 -7.59 7.16
N SER A 33 -3.01 -8.62 7.61
CA SER A 33 -3.40 -10.01 7.39
C SER A 33 -4.67 -10.33 8.17
N MET A 34 -5.64 -10.95 7.50
CA MET A 34 -6.86 -11.47 8.12
C MET A 34 -6.65 -12.91 8.57
N LEU A 35 -7.60 -13.46 9.35
CA LEU A 35 -7.51 -14.81 9.96
C LEU A 35 -7.21 -15.94 8.97
N ARG A 36 -7.57 -15.77 7.68
CA ARG A 36 -7.29 -16.74 6.61
C ARG A 36 -5.79 -16.82 6.28
N ASP A 37 -5.04 -15.73 6.40
CA ASP A 37 -3.60 -15.69 6.15
C ASP A 37 -2.81 -15.97 7.43
N LYS A 38 -2.81 -17.24 7.84
CA LYS A 38 -2.18 -17.70 9.10
C LYS A 38 -0.69 -17.37 9.20
N GLN A 39 0.00 -17.30 8.06
CA GLN A 39 1.44 -17.03 8.00
C GLN A 39 1.76 -15.56 7.69
N LYS A 40 0.73 -14.71 7.56
CA LYS A 40 0.84 -13.28 7.25
C LYS A 40 1.62 -12.98 5.97
N LEU A 41 1.59 -13.89 4.99
CA LEU A 41 2.40 -13.76 3.78
C LEU A 41 1.97 -12.56 2.93
N LYS A 42 0.70 -12.17 2.98
CA LYS A 42 0.12 -11.10 2.16
C LYS A 42 0.34 -9.69 2.72
N GLN A 43 0.83 -9.57 3.96
CA GLN A 43 1.15 -8.29 4.60
C GLN A 43 2.65 -7.95 4.51
N LYS A 44 3.51 -8.92 4.20
CA LYS A 44 4.97 -8.72 4.20
C LYS A 44 5.37 -7.61 3.21
N PRO A 45 6.20 -6.63 3.64
CA PRO A 45 6.70 -5.58 2.77
C PRO A 45 7.42 -6.14 1.54
N THR A 46 7.13 -5.56 0.37
CA THR A 46 7.83 -5.87 -0.88
C THR A 46 9.03 -4.95 -1.12
N GLY A 47 9.03 -3.76 -0.49
CA GLY A 47 10.03 -2.71 -0.73
C GLY A 47 9.92 -2.03 -2.10
N LYS A 48 8.89 -2.35 -2.89
CA LYS A 48 8.72 -1.80 -4.24
C LYS A 48 8.10 -0.41 -4.22
N VAL A 49 8.43 0.36 -5.24
CA VAL A 49 7.71 1.56 -5.65
C VAL A 49 7.06 1.26 -7.00
N ILE A 50 5.74 1.40 -7.09
CA ILE A 50 4.97 1.08 -8.30
C ILE A 50 4.18 2.30 -8.77
N LYS A 51 3.68 2.28 -10.00
CA LYS A 51 2.72 3.29 -10.46
C LYS A 51 1.27 2.86 -10.19
N PRO A 52 0.28 3.77 -10.23
CA PRO A 52 -1.11 3.41 -10.01
C PRO A 52 -1.63 2.37 -11.02
N GLU A 53 -1.10 2.36 -12.25
CA GLU A 53 -1.49 1.40 -13.30
C GLU A 53 -1.00 -0.03 -13.02
N ASP A 54 -0.01 -0.20 -12.13
CA ASP A 54 0.54 -1.50 -11.75
C ASP A 54 -0.23 -2.15 -10.58
N LEU A 55 -1.26 -1.48 -10.03
CA LEU A 55 -2.11 -2.06 -8.99
C LEU A 55 -2.95 -3.20 -9.59
N GLU A 56 -2.89 -4.38 -8.97
CA GLU A 56 -3.74 -5.50 -9.38
C GLU A 56 -5.20 -5.24 -8.96
N PHE A 57 -6.05 -4.89 -9.92
CA PHE A 57 -7.50 -4.83 -9.78
C PHE A 57 -8.13 -6.12 -10.32
N ASN A 58 -7.94 -7.26 -9.65
CA ASN A 58 -8.57 -8.54 -10.03
C ASN A 58 -9.55 -9.01 -8.95
#